data_AF-A0AAP0HN67-F1
#
_entry.id   AF-A0AAP0HN67-F1
#
_cell.length_a   1.000
_cell.length_b   1.000
_cell.length_c   1.000
_cell.angle_alpha   90.00
_cell.angle_beta   90.00
_cell.angle_gamma   90.00
#
_symmetry.space_group_name_H-M   'P 1'
#
loop_
_entity.id
_entity.type
_entity.pdbx_description
1 polymer ?
#
loop_
_entity_poly.entity_id
_entity_poly.type
_entity_poly.pdbx_seq_one_letter_code
_entity_poly.pdbx_strand_id
1 'polypeptide(L)' 'MLFADDIVLADETKDGVNRKLELWRNTLESKGFKLSRTKTEYMHCEFRNTRHRNDGVVKLGEVEVPKVNHFRYL' A
#
# COMPACT_ATOMS: atom_id res chain seq x y z
N MET A 1 12.91 20.93 -11.11
CA MET A 1 12.23 19.65 -11.41
C MET A 1 11.84 19.02 -10.09
N LEU A 2 10.56 18.71 -9.91
CA LEU A 2 10.06 17.95 -8.75
C LEU A 2 9.82 16.51 -9.25
N PHE A 3 10.56 15.55 -8.74
CA PHE A 3 10.28 14.12 -8.94
C PHE A 3 9.72 13.60 -7.63
N ALA A 4 8.54 13.00 -7.71
CA ALA A 4 7.95 12.25 -6.61
C ALA A 4 7.92 10.79 -7.07
N ASP A 5 8.74 9.96 -6.42
CA ASP A 5 8.82 8.52 -6.71
C ASP A 5 7.94 7.70 -5.76
N ASP A 6 7.56 8.27 -4.62
CA ASP A 6 6.78 7.62 -3.58
C ASP A 6 5.36 8.19 -3.48
N ILE A 7 4.38 7.29 -3.38
CA ILE A 7 2.95 7.61 -3.25
C ILE A 7 2.41 6.86 -2.04
N VAL A 8 1.62 7.54 -1.21
CA VAL A 8 0.94 6.94 -0.06
C VAL A 8 -0.55 6.76 -0.38
N LEU A 9 -1.05 5.55 -0.17
CA LEU A 9 -2.47 5.22 -0.27
C LEU A 9 -3.02 4.93 1.13
N ALA A 10 -4.10 5.62 1.51
CA ALA A 10 -4.76 5.44 2.79
C ALA A 10 -6.24 5.08 2.61
N ASP A 11 -6.73 4.21 3.48
CA ASP A 11 -8.13 3.84 3.60
C ASP A 11 -8.42 3.41 5.05
N GLU A 12 -9.67 3.53 5.48
CA GLU A 12 -10.10 3.06 6.81
C GLU A 12 -10.09 1.53 6.89
N THR A 13 -10.25 0.86 5.74
CA THR A 13 -10.34 -0.58 5.65
C THR A 13 -9.18 -1.17 4.87
N LYS A 14 -8.76 -2.35 5.28
CA LYS A 14 -7.71 -3.10 4.57
C LYS A 14 -8.11 -3.44 3.13
N ASP A 15 -9.37 -3.80 2.90
CA ASP A 15 -9.87 -4.09 1.55
C ASP A 15 -9.90 -2.84 0.68
N GLY A 16 -10.21 -1.68 1.25
CA GLY A 16 -10.10 -0.39 0.57
C GLY A 16 -8.67 -0.07 0.15
N VAL A 17 -7.68 -0.33 1.02
CA VAL A 17 -6.25 -0.22 0.66
C VAL A 17 -5.91 -1.16 -0.50
N ASN A 18 -6.29 -2.44 -0.44
CA ASN A 18 -6.02 -3.41 -1.52
C ASN A 18 -6.65 -2.97 -2.85
N ARG A 19 -7.91 -2.52 -2.85
CA ARG A 19 -8.59 -2.03 -4.06
C ARG A 19 -7.87 -0.84 -4.68
N LYS A 20 -7.49 0.13 -3.84
CA LYS A 20 -6.71 1.31 -4.29
C LYS A 20 -5.36 0.89 -4.85
N LEU A 21 -4.66 -0.02 -4.17
CA LEU A 21 -3.33 -0.49 -4.57
C LEU A 21 -3.36 -1.17 -5.95
N GLU A 22 -4.34 -2.05 -6.19
CA GLU A 22 -4.52 -2.73 -7.48
C GLU A 22 -4.92 -1.78 -8.60
N LEU A 23 -5.79 -0.81 -8.30
CA LEU A 23 -6.16 0.25 -9.25
C LEU A 23 -4.92 1.04 -9.69
N TRP A 24 -4.12 1.50 -8.72
CA TRP A 24 -2.89 2.25 -9.00
C TRP A 24 -1.85 1.43 -9.73
N ARG A 25 -1.67 0.15 -9.39
CA ARG A 25 -0.81 -0.76 -10.15
C ARG A 25 -1.22 -0.80 -11.61
N ASN A 26 -2.49 -1.10 -11.88
CA ASN A 26 -2.98 -1.22 -13.25
C ASN A 26 -2.84 0.10 -14.02
N THR A 27 -3.19 1.23 -13.40
CA THR A 27 -3.06 2.55 -14.02
C THR A 27 -1.60 2.88 -14.36
N LEU A 28 -0.68 2.71 -13.41
CA LEU A 28 0.73 3.05 -13.59
C LEU A 28 1.42 2.11 -14.60
N GLU A 29 1.20 0.79 -14.47
CA GLU A 29 1.76 -0.19 -15.41
C GLU A 29 1.22 0.00 -16.83
N SER A 30 -0.05 0.40 -16.99
CA SER A 30 -0.61 0.74 -18.32
C SER A 30 0.06 1.95 -18.99
N LYS A 31 0.71 2.80 -18.20
CA LYS A 31 1.47 3.97 -18.66
C LYS A 31 2.97 3.71 -18.77
N GLY A 32 3.41 2.47 -18.55
CA GLY A 32 4.82 2.07 -18.65
C GLY A 32 5.64 2.28 -17.37
N PHE A 33 5.01 2.72 -16.26
CA PHE A 33 5.68 2.81 -14.97
C PHE A 33 5.76 1.43 -14.30
N LYS A 34 6.73 1.25 -13.41
CA LYS A 34 6.91 0.01 -12.65
C LYS A 34 6.87 0.33 -11.16
N LEU A 35 6.01 -0.39 -10.43
CA LEU A 35 6.00 -0.35 -8.98
C LEU A 35 7.09 -1.25 -8.41
N SER A 36 7.81 -0.75 -7.41
CA SER A 36 8.84 -1.53 -6.73
C SER A 36 8.21 -2.44 -5.67
N ARG A 37 7.95 -3.70 -6.03
CA ARG A 37 7.36 -4.70 -5.12
C ARG A 37 8.18 -4.93 -3.84
N THR A 38 9.49 -4.69 -3.88
CA THR A 38 10.39 -4.83 -2.72
C THR A 38 10.42 -3.60 -1.82
N LYS A 39 9.96 -2.43 -2.31
CA LYS A 39 9.90 -1.18 -1.54
C LYS A 39 8.47 -0.81 -1.13
N THR A 40 7.46 -1.41 -1.75
CA THR A 40 6.07 -1.23 -1.31
C THR A 40 5.92 -1.83 0.08
N GLU A 41 5.45 -1.02 1.02
CA GLU A 41 5.23 -1.36 2.42
C GLU A 41 3.81 -0.90 2.80
N TYR A 42 3.22 -1.50 3.83
CA TYR A 42 1.98 -0.99 4.40
C TYR A 42 2.08 -0.85 5.92
N MET A 43 1.40 0.15 6.46
CA MET A 43 1.32 0.41 7.90
C MET A 43 -0.13 0.37 8.34
N HIS A 44 -0.39 -0.25 9.49
CA HIS A 44 -1.70 -0.17 10.13
C HIS A 44 -1.67 0.93 11.17
N CYS A 45 -2.56 1.92 11.03
CA CYS A 45 -2.66 3.02 11.97
C CYS A 45 -3.91 2.84 12.85
N GLU A 46 -3.71 2.56 14.12
CA GLU A 46 -4.78 2.47 15.12
C GLU A 46 -5.19 3.88 15.57
N PHE A 47 -5.91 4.61 14.69
CA PHE A 47 -6.38 5.97 15.03
C PHE A 47 -7.53 5.97 16.05
N ARG A 48 -8.17 4.82 16.30
CA ARG A 48 -9.23 4.62 17.29
C ARG A 48 -9.08 3.25 17.95
N ASN A 49 -9.45 3.13 19.22
CA ASN A 49 -9.44 1.90 20.04
C ASN A 49 -10.34 0.75 19.53
N THR A 50 -10.74 0.80 18.26
CA THR A 50 -11.41 -0.29 17.55
C THR A 50 -10.39 -1.39 17.30
N ARG A 51 -10.41 -2.42 18.16
CA ARG A 51 -9.65 -3.67 17.98
C ARG A 51 -10.21 -4.46 16.80
N HIS A 52 -10.02 -3.96 15.58
CA HIS A 52 -10.20 -4.79 14.40
C HIS A 52 -8.94 -5.65 14.26
N ARG A 53 -9.01 -6.86 14.82
CA ARG A 53 -8.05 -7.93 14.55
C ARG A 53 -8.17 -8.28 13.08
N ASN A 54 -7.37 -7.61 12.25
CA ASN A 54 -7.43 -7.76 10.81
C ASN A 54 -6.34 -8.76 10.40
N ASP A 55 -6.68 -10.06 10.48
CA ASP A 55 -5.78 -11.19 10.14
C ASP A 55 -5.50 -11.35 8.64
N GLY A 56 -6.01 -10.44 7.80
CA GLY A 56 -5.77 -10.50 6.36
C GLY A 56 -4.40 -9.91 5.98
N VAL A 57 -3.88 -10.31 4.81
CA VAL A 57 -2.65 -9.77 4.21
C VAL A 57 -2.94 -8.77 3.07
N VAL A 58 -2.19 -7.66 3.00
CA VAL A 58 -2.24 -6.70 1.88
C VAL A 58 -1.41 -7.28 0.74
N LYS A 59 -1.92 -7.22 -0.50
CA LYS A 59 -1.24 -7.81 -1.66
C LYS A 59 -1.12 -6.82 -2.80
N LEU A 60 0.03 -6.85 -3.47
CA LEU A 60 0.29 -6.16 -4.72
C LEU A 60 0.42 -7.22 -5.82
N GLY A 61 -0.68 -7.47 -6.52
CA GLY A 61 -0.86 -8.68 -7.34
C GLY A 61 -0.85 -9.93 -6.49
N GLU A 62 0.06 -10.84 -6.79
CA GLU A 62 0.21 -12.10 -6.06
C GLU A 62 1.20 -12.00 -4.89
N VAL A 63 1.89 -10.86 -4.75
CA VAL A 63 2.94 -10.67 -3.74
C VAL A 63 2.36 -10.02 -2.49
N GLU A 64 2.64 -10.62 -1.34
CA GLU A 64 2.30 -10.04 -0.04
C GLU A 64 3.18 -8.83 0.27
N VAL A 65 2.53 -7.73 0.63
CA VAL A 65 3.22 -6.50 0.99
C VAL A 65 3.63 -6.59 2.47
N PRO A 66 4.88 -6.29 2.84
CA PRO A 66 5.32 -6.31 4.23
C PRO A 66 4.58 -5.26 5.07
N LYS A 67 4.15 -5.67 6.27
CA LYS A 67 3.63 -4.76 7.30
C LYS A 67 4.81 -4.12 8.04
N VAL A 68 4.80 -2.81 8.16
CA VAL A 68 5.81 -2.04 8.90
C VAL A 68 5.16 -1.14 9.95
N ASN A 69 5.95 -0.72 10.94
CA ASN A 69 5.54 0.25 11.97
C ASN A 69 5.98 1.68 11.65
N HIS A 70 6.92 1.82 10.71
CA HIS A 70 7.37 3.08 10.12
C HIS A 70 7.76 2.79 8.68
N PHE A 71 7.49 3.72 7.77
CA PHE A 71 7.94 3.59 6.39
C PHE A 71 9.45 3.82 6.32
N ARG A 72 10.15 3.01 5.52
CA ARG A 72 11.60 3.14 5.37
C ARG A 72 11.99 4.28 4.42
N TYR A 73 11.14 4.58 3.45
CA TYR A 73 11.46 5.46 2.32
C TYR A 73 10.61 6.74 2.28
N LEU A 74 9.70 6.93 3.24
CA LEU A 74 8.83 8.11 3.38
C LEU A 74 9.18 8.93 4.61
#